data_AF-A0AB35FW86-F1
#
_entry.id   AF-A0AB35FW86-F1
#
_cell.length_a   1.000
_cell.length_b   1.000
_cell.length_c   1.000
_cell.angle_alpha   90.00
_cell.angle_beta   90.00
_cell.angle_gamma   90.00
#
_symmetry.space_group_name_H-M   'P 1'
#
loop_
_entity.id
_entity.type
_entity.pdbx_description
1 polymer ?
#
loop_
_entity_poly.entity_id
_entity_poly.type
_entity_poly.pdbx_seq_one_letter_code
_entity_poly.pdbx_strand_id
1 'polypeptide(L)'
;MSVREGVGMKDLTVKEEKFLTALMLAPTVGEACEKVGISRRTAQRYMAKTTVRSAYRKMRNQAMEQATSRLNNVAVEAVEVLTAIMNDPTISPYARQQSARTILEFAYKAYENEAIIEKLEELETVISIDDKGI
;
A
#
# COMPACT_ATOMS: atom_id res chain seq x y z
N MET A 1 -0.12 4.92 23.51
CA MET A 1 0.46 3.60 23.17
C MET A 1 1.70 3.85 22.33
N SER A 2 2.88 3.46 22.84
CA SER A 2 4.15 3.67 22.13
C SER A 2 4.15 2.81 20.87
N VAL A 3 4.11 3.44 19.70
CA VAL A 3 4.44 2.79 18.42
C VAL A 3 5.87 2.32 18.58
N ARG A 4 6.06 1.03 18.91
CA ARG A 4 7.38 0.39 18.86
C ARG A 4 7.94 0.70 17.48
N GLU A 5 8.97 1.55 17.39
CA GLU A 5 9.68 1.79 16.15
C GLU A 5 10.11 0.44 15.59
N GLY A 6 9.38 -0.08 14.62
CA GLY A 6 9.67 -1.38 14.02
C GLY A 6 11.03 -1.36 13.35
N VAL A 7 11.76 -2.48 13.49
CA VAL A 7 13.10 -2.71 12.93
C VAL A 7 13.20 -2.17 11.50
N GLY A 8 14.18 -1.31 11.24
CA GLY A 8 14.36 -0.60 9.99
C GLY A 8 15.78 -0.73 9.43
N MET A 9 16.06 0.00 8.34
CA MET A 9 17.36 -0.06 7.65
C MET A 9 18.54 0.27 8.56
N LYS A 10 18.33 1.15 9.56
CA LYS A 10 19.32 1.57 10.58
C LYS A 10 19.84 0.43 11.45
N ASP A 11 19.11 -0.69 11.51
CA ASP A 11 19.45 -1.86 12.34
C ASP A 11 20.23 -2.93 11.56
N LEU A 12 20.59 -2.65 10.31
CA LEU A 12 21.27 -3.59 9.41
C LEU A 12 22.77 -3.28 9.26
N THR A 13 23.54 -4.29 8.89
CA THR A 13 24.90 -4.03 8.39
C THR A 13 24.84 -3.37 7.01
N VAL A 14 25.87 -2.61 6.65
CA VAL A 14 25.99 -1.95 5.33
C VAL A 14 25.82 -2.94 4.16
N LYS A 15 26.26 -4.20 4.32
CA LYS A 15 26.10 -5.23 3.27
C LYS A 15 24.65 -5.71 3.13
N GLU A 16 23.95 -5.86 4.25
CA GLU A 16 22.53 -6.24 4.25
C GLU A 16 21.66 -5.11 3.70
N GLU A 17 21.95 -3.86 4.07
CA GLU A 17 21.29 -2.68 3.52
C GLU A 17 21.46 -2.61 1.99
N LYS A 18 22.69 -2.70 1.48
CA LYS A 18 22.96 -2.71 0.04
C LYS A 18 22.19 -3.82 -0.68
N PHE A 19 22.18 -5.03 -0.11
CA PHE A 19 21.43 -6.16 -0.66
C PHE A 19 19.93 -5.88 -0.72
N LEU A 20 19.32 -5.35 0.35
CA LEU A 20 17.88 -5.06 0.36
C LEU A 20 17.50 -3.96 -0.64
N THR A 21 18.32 -2.91 -0.78
CA THR A 21 18.12 -1.88 -1.80
C THR A 21 18.21 -2.46 -3.21
N ALA A 22 19.17 -3.35 -3.47
CA ALA A 22 19.25 -4.04 -4.76
C ALA A 22 18.04 -4.97 -4.98
N LEU A 23 17.59 -5.68 -3.95
CA LEU A 23 16.44 -6.58 -4.00
C LEU A 23 15.13 -5.84 -4.29
N MET A 24 14.98 -4.62 -3.77
CA MET A 24 13.80 -3.77 -4.02
C MET A 24 13.68 -3.33 -5.49
N LEU A 25 14.82 -3.22 -6.19
CA LEU A 25 14.89 -2.68 -7.56
C LEU A 25 15.03 -3.76 -8.64
N ALA A 26 15.47 -4.96 -8.26
CA ALA A 26 15.71 -6.04 -9.20
C ALA A 26 14.46 -6.91 -9.41
N PRO A 27 14.22 -7.43 -10.62
CA PRO A 27 13.11 -8.35 -10.88
C PRO A 27 13.32 -9.73 -10.24
N THR A 28 14.58 -10.11 -9.94
CA THR A 28 14.90 -11.39 -9.31
C THR A 28 15.94 -11.26 -8.19
N VAL A 29 15.91 -12.19 -7.24
CA VAL A 29 16.92 -12.29 -6.17
C VAL A 29 18.32 -12.52 -6.74
N GLY A 30 18.42 -13.24 -7.88
CA GLY A 30 19.69 -13.51 -8.55
C GLY A 30 20.37 -12.23 -9.01
N GLU A 31 19.65 -11.39 -9.75
CA GLU A 31 20.16 -10.10 -10.23
C GLU A 31 20.49 -9.15 -9.07
N ALA A 32 19.68 -9.16 -8.01
CA ALA A 32 19.99 -8.40 -6.79
C ALA A 32 21.33 -8.83 -6.19
N CYS A 33 21.60 -10.15 -6.13
CA CYS A 33 22.85 -10.70 -5.62
C CYS A 33 24.06 -10.30 -6.48
N GLU A 34 23.93 -10.40 -7.81
CA GLU A 34 24.97 -10.00 -8.76
C GLU A 34 25.33 -8.52 -8.62
N LYS A 35 24.30 -7.66 -8.53
CA LYS A 35 24.46 -6.20 -8.40
C LYS A 35 25.26 -5.78 -7.17
N VAL A 36 25.17 -6.53 -6.06
CA VAL A 36 25.92 -6.23 -4.82
C VAL A 36 27.09 -7.17 -4.56
N GLY A 37 27.40 -8.06 -5.50
CA GLY A 37 28.54 -8.97 -5.41
C GLY A 37 28.45 -10.00 -4.29
N ILE A 38 27.26 -10.57 -4.02
CA ILE A 38 27.08 -11.64 -3.01
C ILE A 38 26.59 -12.93 -3.65
N SER A 39 26.85 -14.07 -2.99
CA SER A 39 26.26 -15.35 -3.41
C SER A 39 24.81 -15.48 -2.96
N ARG A 40 24.01 -16.28 -3.70
CA ARG A 40 22.63 -16.62 -3.29
C ARG A 40 22.55 -17.22 -1.88
N ARG A 41 23.56 -18.02 -1.47
CA ARG A 41 23.65 -18.57 -0.11
C ARG A 41 23.78 -17.48 0.95
N THR A 42 24.52 -16.41 0.66
CA THR A 42 24.62 -15.25 1.57
C THR A 42 23.30 -14.49 1.63
N ALA A 43 22.64 -14.27 0.50
CA ALA A 43 21.31 -13.65 0.47
C ALA A 43 20.27 -14.45 1.28
N GLN A 44 20.24 -15.78 1.13
CA GLN A 44 19.40 -16.65 1.94
C GLN A 44 19.68 -16.52 3.44
N ARG A 45 20.96 -16.47 3.83
CA ARG A 45 21.37 -16.25 5.23
C ARG A 45 20.90 -14.88 5.75
N TYR A 46 20.98 -13.82 4.94
CA TYR A 46 20.44 -12.52 5.31
C TYR A 46 18.93 -12.58 5.49
N MET A 47 18.19 -13.15 4.53
CA MET A 47 16.74 -13.28 4.60
C MET A 47 16.24 -14.24 5.69
N ALA A 48 17.10 -15.08 6.26
CA ALA A 48 16.75 -15.87 7.44
C ALA A 48 16.67 -15.02 8.73
N LYS A 49 17.35 -13.86 8.77
CA LYS A 49 17.33 -12.97 9.93
C LYS A 49 16.00 -12.21 10.00
N THR A 50 15.37 -12.24 11.17
CA THR A 50 14.13 -11.50 11.43
C THR A 50 14.31 -10.00 11.23
N THR A 51 15.46 -9.45 11.61
CA THR A 51 15.76 -8.01 11.44
C THR A 51 15.75 -7.58 9.97
N VAL A 52 16.45 -8.34 9.11
CA VAL A 52 16.51 -8.10 7.66
C VAL A 52 15.13 -8.22 7.02
N ARG A 53 14.35 -9.27 7.36
CA ARG A 53 12.99 -9.45 6.82
C ARG A 53 12.05 -8.31 7.22
N SER A 54 12.10 -7.88 8.49
CA SER A 54 11.28 -6.78 8.98
C SER A 54 11.64 -5.47 8.29
N ALA A 55 12.93 -5.17 8.13
CA ALA A 55 13.39 -4.00 7.41
C ALA A 55 12.93 -4.02 5.94
N TYR A 56 13.03 -5.17 5.26
CA TYR A 56 12.55 -5.31 3.89
C TYR A 56 11.04 -5.12 3.77
N ARG A 57 10.25 -5.70 4.68
CA ARG A 57 8.79 -5.48 4.73
C ARG A 57 8.48 -4.00 4.91
N LYS A 58 9.19 -3.31 5.80
CA LYS A 58 9.01 -1.87 6.04
C LYS A 58 9.30 -1.05 4.79
N MET A 59 10.40 -1.32 4.08
CA MET A 59 10.71 -0.66 2.80
C MET A 59 9.62 -0.87 1.75
N ARG A 60 9.13 -2.12 1.61
CA ARG A 60 8.04 -2.43 0.67
C ARG A 60 6.75 -1.72 1.03
N ASN A 61 6.41 -1.66 2.31
CA ASN A 61 5.23 -0.94 2.79
C ASN A 61 5.34 0.55 2.49
N GLN A 62 6.49 1.18 2.77
CA GLN A 62 6.72 2.59 2.47
C GLN A 62 6.62 2.89 0.96
N ALA A 63 7.16 2.02 0.11
CA ALA A 63 7.02 2.17 -1.34
C ALA A 63 5.56 2.00 -1.79
N MET A 64 4.82 1.07 -1.18
CA MET A 64 3.41 0.87 -1.47
C MET A 64 2.57 2.07 -1.01
N GLU A 65 2.84 2.63 0.17
CA GLU A 65 2.20 3.85 0.68
C GLU A 65 2.38 5.01 -0.30
N GLN A 66 3.59 5.21 -0.83
CA GLN A 66 3.86 6.23 -1.86
C GLN A 66 3.08 5.95 -3.15
N ALA A 67 3.06 4.69 -3.62
CA ALA A 67 2.31 4.32 -4.81
C ALA A 67 0.80 4.54 -4.63
N THR A 68 0.24 4.16 -3.48
CA THR A 68 -1.15 4.39 -3.11
C THR A 68 -1.48 5.88 -3.04
N SER A 69 -0.60 6.69 -2.45
CA SER A 69 -0.79 8.15 -2.43
C SER A 69 -0.86 8.73 -3.84
N ARG A 70 0.03 8.29 -4.74
CA ARG A 70 -0.01 8.70 -6.15
C ARG A 70 -1.27 8.22 -6.86
N LEU A 71 -1.71 6.98 -6.60
CA LEU A 71 -2.95 6.44 -7.15
C LEU A 71 -4.16 7.27 -6.70
N ASN A 72 -4.22 7.62 -5.42
CA ASN A 72 -5.30 8.46 -4.87
C ASN A 72 -5.35 9.83 -5.54
N ASN A 73 -4.19 10.46 -5.78
CA ASN A 73 -4.14 11.74 -6.50
C ASN A 73 -4.68 11.62 -7.93
N VAL A 74 -4.28 10.57 -8.67
CA VAL A 74 -4.78 10.32 -10.04
C VAL A 74 -6.27 9.96 -10.04
N ALA A 75 -6.77 9.31 -8.99
CA ALA A 75 -8.19 9.01 -8.85
C ALA A 75 -9.04 10.28 -8.73
N VAL A 76 -8.54 11.32 -8.04
CA VAL A 76 -9.20 12.64 -7.98
C VAL A 76 -9.31 13.25 -9.39
N GLU A 77 -8.21 13.25 -10.15
CA GLU A 77 -8.21 13.73 -11.54
C GLU A 77 -9.18 12.91 -12.43
N ALA A 78 -9.27 11.60 -12.24
CA ALA A 78 -10.21 10.76 -12.97
C ALA A 78 -11.67 11.14 -12.70
N VAL A 79 -12.01 11.56 -11.47
CA VAL A 79 -13.36 12.05 -11.14
C VAL A 79 -13.65 13.36 -11.89
N GLU A 80 -12.68 14.26 -12.01
CA GLU A 80 -12.82 15.49 -12.80
C GLU A 80 -13.07 15.18 -14.28
N VAL A 81 -12.34 14.22 -14.85
CA VAL A 81 -12.54 13.75 -16.23
C VAL A 81 -13.95 13.19 -16.43
N LEU A 82 -14.41 12.29 -15.55
CA LEU A 82 -15.77 11.74 -15.63
C LEU A 82 -16.84 12.83 -15.48
N THR A 83 -16.58 13.83 -14.63
CA THR A 83 -17.47 14.98 -14.41
C THR A 83 -17.56 15.86 -15.64
N ALA A 84 -16.42 16.13 -16.30
CA ALA A 84 -16.40 16.87 -17.56
C ALA A 84 -17.17 16.11 -18.65
N ILE A 85 -16.93 14.80 -18.80
CA ILE A 85 -17.62 13.96 -19.80
C ILE A 85 -19.14 13.98 -19.60
N MET A 86 -19.66 13.80 -18.38
CA MET A 86 -21.11 13.74 -18.17
C MET A 86 -21.82 15.07 -18.44
N ASN A 87 -21.12 16.19 -18.23
CA ASN A 87 -21.67 17.54 -18.36
C ASN A 87 -21.48 18.15 -19.76
N ASP A 88 -20.61 17.58 -20.61
CA ASP A 88 -20.40 18.08 -21.97
C ASP A 88 -21.55 17.66 -22.90
N PRO A 89 -22.37 18.61 -23.42
CA PRO A 89 -23.48 18.30 -24.30
C PRO A 89 -23.06 17.86 -25.71
N THR A 90 -21.80 18.05 -26.09
CA THR A 90 -21.26 17.65 -27.39
C THR A 90 -20.86 16.17 -27.45
N ILE A 91 -20.68 15.55 -26.28
CA ILE A 91 -20.38 14.12 -26.14
C ILE A 91 -21.66 13.28 -26.27
N SER A 92 -21.52 12.05 -26.80
CA SER A 92 -22.67 11.15 -27.00
C SER A 92 -23.49 10.94 -25.71
N PRO A 93 -24.84 10.88 -25.80
CA PRO A 93 -25.69 10.63 -24.63
C PRO A 93 -25.32 9.37 -23.84
N TYR A 94 -24.88 8.32 -24.55
CA TYR A 94 -24.44 7.08 -23.92
C TYR A 94 -23.17 7.26 -23.07
N ALA A 95 -22.13 7.91 -23.60
CA ALA A 95 -20.90 8.14 -22.84
C ALA A 95 -21.14 9.01 -21.61
N ARG A 96 -21.98 10.05 -21.73
CA ARG A 96 -22.40 10.88 -20.60
C ARG A 96 -23.10 10.08 -19.51
N GLN A 97 -24.04 9.22 -19.92
CA GLN A 97 -24.76 8.33 -19.01
C GLN A 97 -23.83 7.31 -18.33
N GLN A 98 -22.84 6.77 -19.06
CA GLN A 98 -21.84 5.86 -18.49
C GLN A 98 -20.97 6.57 -17.45
N SER A 99 -20.47 7.78 -17.73
CA SER A 99 -19.71 8.55 -16.75
C SER A 99 -20.52 8.86 -15.48
N ALA A 100 -21.77 9.28 -15.63
CA ALA A 100 -22.67 9.49 -14.50
C ALA A 100 -22.90 8.21 -13.68
N ARG A 101 -23.13 7.08 -14.37
CA ARG A 101 -23.28 5.76 -13.71
C ARG A 101 -22.02 5.37 -12.94
N THR A 102 -20.83 5.54 -13.53
CA THR A 102 -19.55 5.21 -12.87
C THR A 102 -19.36 6.04 -11.61
N ILE A 103 -19.63 7.35 -11.67
CA ILE A 103 -19.54 8.23 -10.50
C ILE A 103 -20.49 7.75 -9.38
N LEU A 104 -21.75 7.47 -9.71
CA LEU A 104 -22.74 6.98 -8.73
C LEU A 104 -22.32 5.63 -8.13
N GLU A 105 -21.84 4.70 -8.95
CA GLU A 105 -21.39 3.37 -8.48
C GLU A 105 -20.24 3.47 -7.47
N PHE A 106 -19.25 4.33 -7.73
CA PHE A 106 -18.15 4.54 -6.79
C PHE A 106 -18.58 5.33 -5.54
N ALA A 107 -19.52 6.27 -5.66
CA ALA A 107 -20.08 6.98 -4.51
C ALA A 107 -20.79 6.02 -3.55
N TYR A 108 -21.62 5.10 -4.08
CA TYR A 108 -22.27 4.08 -3.25
C TYR A 108 -21.26 3.12 -2.61
N LYS A 109 -20.26 2.65 -3.36
CA LYS A 109 -19.20 1.80 -2.80
C LYS A 109 -18.40 2.50 -1.69
N ALA A 110 -18.12 3.79 -1.84
CA ALA A 110 -17.44 4.58 -0.81
C ALA A 110 -18.29 4.65 0.46
N TYR A 111 -19.58 4.95 0.32
CA TYR A 111 -20.53 4.97 1.44
C TYR A 111 -20.65 3.60 2.14
N GLU A 112 -20.75 2.51 1.38
CA GLU A 112 -20.78 1.15 1.94
C GLU A 112 -19.50 0.81 2.71
N ASN A 113 -18.33 1.20 2.16
CA ASN A 113 -17.05 0.99 2.83
C ASN A 113 -16.95 1.80 4.15
N GLU A 114 -17.38 3.05 4.15
CA GLU A 114 -17.42 3.89 5.36
C GLU A 114 -18.32 3.28 6.43
N ALA A 115 -19.51 2.82 6.05
CA ALA A 115 -20.44 2.15 6.96
C ALA A 115 -19.85 0.85 7.54
N ILE A 116 -19.10 0.08 6.74
CA ILE A 116 -18.40 -1.12 7.22
C ILE A 116 -17.28 -0.74 8.21
N ILE A 117 -16.49 0.29 7.91
CA ILE A 117 -15.41 0.76 8.80
C ILE A 117 -15.98 1.22 10.14
N GLU A 118 -17.05 2.03 10.14
CA GLU A 118 -17.73 2.47 11.35
C GLU A 118 -18.18 1.27 12.21
N LYS A 119 -18.76 0.24 11.58
CA LYS A 119 -19.18 -0.98 12.29
C LYS A 119 -18.00 -1.79 12.83
N LEU A 120 -16.86 -1.81 12.14
CA LEU A 120 -15.64 -2.45 12.65
C LEU A 120 -15.09 -1.71 13.88
N GLU A 121 -15.06 -0.38 13.85
CA GLU A 121 -14.60 0.44 14.98
C GLU A 121 -15.51 0.30 16.22
N GLU A 122 -16.82 0.22 16.01
CA GLU A 122 -17.78 -0.11 17.08
C GLU A 122 -17.47 -1.48 17.71
N LEU A 123 -17.24 -2.51 16.90
CA LEU A 123 -16.93 -3.86 17.37
C LEU A 123 -15.58 -3.93 18.10
N GLU A 124 -14.54 -3.27 17.58
CA GLU A 124 -13.24 -3.18 18.24
C GLU A 124 -13.35 -2.52 19.62
N THR A 125 -14.22 -1.52 19.76
CA THR A 125 -14.50 -0.85 21.03
C THR A 125 -15.15 -1.79 22.03
N VAL A 126 -16.18 -2.54 21.61
CA VAL A 126 -16.88 -3.52 22.48
C VAL A 126 -15.90 -4.60 22.96
N ILE A 127 -15.13 -5.20 22.05
CA ILE A 127 -14.17 -6.26 22.38
C ILE A 127 -13.08 -5.73 23.33
N SER A 128 -12.57 -4.51 23.11
CA SER A 128 -11.56 -3.92 24.00
C SER A 128 -12.08 -3.60 25.40
N ILE A 129 -13.40 -3.44 25.59
CA ILE A 129 -14.01 -3.24 26.90
C ILE A 129 -14.12 -4.58 27.64
N ASP A 130 -14.55 -5.63 26.95
CA ASP A 130 -14.67 -6.97 27.55
C ASP A 130 -13.32 -7.56 27.98
N ASP A 131 -12.23 -7.28 27.24
CA ASP A 131 -10.88 -7.75 27.57
C ASP A 131 -10.26 -7.03 28.80
N LYS A 132 -10.86 -5.92 29.25
CA LYS A 132 -10.47 -5.19 30.48
C LYS A 132 -11.34 -5.57 31.69
N GLY A 133 -12.34 -6.43 31.49
CA GLY A 133 -13.31 -6.86 32.49
C GLY A 133 -13.03 -8.23 33.13
N ILE A 134 -11.88 -8.87 32.86
CA ILE A 134 -11.44 -10.15 33.44
C ILE A 134 -10.10 -9.98 34.16
#